data_AF-A0AAN1SIW5-F1
#
_entry.id   AF-A0AAN1SIW5-F1
#
_cell.length_a   1.000
_cell.length_b   1.000
_cell.length_c   1.000
_cell.angle_alpha   90.00
_cell.angle_beta   90.00
_cell.angle_gamma   90.00
#
_symmetry.space_group_name_H-M   'P 1'
#
loop_
_entity.id
_entity.type
_entity.pdbx_description
1 polymer ?
#
loop_
_entity_poly.entity_id
_entity_poly.type
_entity_poly.pdbx_seq_one_letter_code
_entity_poly.pdbx_strand_id
1 'polypeptide(L)'
;MEEEANVEEIKKQNKQLLDEFEQELIDKKLSAKTIYKHVNNIDFYINTFLLYDEFVEAKKGTLFIGEFLGYWFIKKAMWSSVKQINENATSLKKFYTFLYKRGDIRKETLDSLKERIKLEKPQWHVEMRRYDFPFI
;
A
#
# COMPACT_ATOMS: atom_id res chain seq x y z
N MET A 1 -17.97 -3.82 20.29
CA MET A 1 -18.06 -2.46 20.88
C MET A 1 -16.71 -1.74 20.95
N GLU A 2 -15.69 -2.23 21.68
CA GLU A 2 -14.40 -1.50 21.81
C GLU A 2 -13.51 -1.65 20.56
N GLU A 3 -13.41 -2.84 19.97
CA GLU A 3 -12.69 -3.08 18.70
C GLU A 3 -13.32 -2.34 17.52
N GLU A 4 -14.65 -2.34 17.41
CA GLU A 4 -15.38 -1.63 16.35
C GLU A 4 -15.16 -0.11 16.43
N ALA A 5 -15.12 0.46 17.64
CA ALA A 5 -14.81 1.88 17.83
C ALA A 5 -13.38 2.22 17.41
N ASN A 6 -12.41 1.33 17.67
CA ASN A 6 -11.02 1.52 17.26
C ASN A 6 -10.84 1.47 15.74
N VAL A 7 -11.58 0.59 15.04
CA VAL A 7 -11.55 0.51 13.57
C VAL A 7 -12.08 1.78 12.92
N GLU A 8 -13.20 2.31 13.42
CA GLU A 8 -13.79 3.52 12.84
C GLU A 8 -12.89 4.74 13.03
N GLU A 9 -12.19 4.84 14.16
CA GLU A 9 -11.18 5.89 14.36
C GLU A 9 -9.99 5.72 13.40
N ILE A 10 -9.49 4.49 13.19
CA ILE A 10 -8.43 4.24 12.20
C ILE A 10 -8.90 4.60 10.78
N LYS A 11 -10.12 4.25 10.38
CA LYS A 11 -10.68 4.62 9.07
C LYS A 11 -10.81 6.12 8.91
N LYS A 12 -11.22 6.84 9.96
CA LYS A 12 -11.29 8.31 9.96
C LYS A 12 -9.91 8.93 9.76
N GLN A 13 -8.90 8.42 10.45
CA GLN A 13 -7.51 8.84 10.25
C GLN A 13 -7.02 8.52 8.85
N ASN A 14 -7.30 7.31 8.33
CA ASN A 14 -6.96 6.91 6.97
C ASN A 14 -7.62 7.81 5.93
N LYS A 15 -8.87 8.25 6.13
CA LYS A 15 -9.52 9.21 5.24
C LYS A 15 -8.75 10.53 5.18
N GLN A 16 -8.36 11.07 6.32
CA GLN A 16 -7.55 12.29 6.38
C GLN A 16 -6.20 12.11 5.66
N LEU A 17 -5.54 10.97 5.87
CA LEU A 17 -4.30 10.62 5.16
C LEU A 17 -4.48 10.59 3.64
N LEU A 18 -5.59 10.03 3.15
CA LEU A 18 -5.88 9.93 1.72
C LEU A 18 -6.17 11.31 1.11
N ASP A 19 -6.95 12.15 1.78
CA ASP A 19 -7.26 13.51 1.33
C ASP A 19 -5.96 14.36 1.22
N GLU A 20 -5.10 14.31 2.24
CA GLU A 20 -3.82 15.03 2.23
C GLU A 20 -2.83 14.46 1.20
N PHE A 21 -2.80 13.13 1.04
CA PHE A 21 -1.96 12.50 0.03
C PHE A 21 -2.42 12.87 -1.38
N GLU A 22 -3.73 12.89 -1.63
CA GLU A 22 -4.30 13.37 -2.89
C GLU A 22 -3.84 14.81 -3.19
N GLN A 23 -3.92 15.71 -2.21
CA GLN A 23 -3.45 17.08 -2.34
C GLN A 23 -1.94 17.14 -2.66
N GLU A 24 -1.10 16.34 -2.00
CA GLU A 24 0.34 16.28 -2.29
C GLU A 24 0.62 15.83 -3.75
N LEU A 25 -0.24 14.99 -4.33
CA LEU A 25 -0.13 14.56 -5.72
C LEU A 25 -0.65 15.62 -6.70
N ILE A 26 -1.69 16.37 -6.35
CA ILE A 26 -2.20 17.52 -7.10
C ILE A 26 -1.12 18.61 -7.17
N ASP A 27 -0.48 18.93 -6.06
CA ASP A 27 0.57 19.95 -5.99
C ASP A 27 1.81 19.57 -6.83
N LYS A 28 2.06 18.27 -6.97
CA LYS A 28 3.07 17.71 -7.89
C LYS A 28 2.65 17.71 -9.36
N LYS A 29 1.47 18.23 -9.68
CA LYS A 29 0.90 18.35 -11.04
C LYS A 29 0.77 17.02 -11.76
N LEU A 30 0.47 15.94 -11.02
CA LEU A 30 0.13 14.66 -11.66
C LEU A 30 -1.25 14.75 -12.33
N SER A 31 -1.48 13.92 -13.34
CA SER A 31 -2.79 13.85 -13.99
C SER A 31 -3.84 13.24 -13.07
N ALA A 32 -5.09 13.68 -13.19
CA ALA A 32 -6.22 13.18 -12.40
C ALA A 32 -6.32 11.65 -12.42
N LYS A 33 -6.13 11.02 -13.59
CA LYS A 33 -6.10 9.55 -13.73
C LYS A 33 -5.00 8.90 -12.89
N THR A 34 -3.83 9.53 -12.81
CA THR A 34 -2.69 9.01 -12.04
C THR A 34 -2.90 9.21 -10.55
N ILE A 35 -3.45 10.36 -10.16
CA ILE A 35 -3.83 10.66 -8.76
C ILE A 35 -4.84 9.64 -8.28
N TYR A 36 -5.96 9.48 -9.01
CA TYR A 36 -6.99 8.48 -8.72
C TYR A 36 -6.40 7.08 -8.54
N LYS A 37 -5.52 6.65 -9.45
CA LYS A 37 -4.87 5.33 -9.33
C LYS A 37 -4.01 5.22 -8.06
N HIS A 38 -3.24 6.24 -7.73
CA HIS A 38 -2.41 6.21 -6.52
C HIS A 38 -3.25 6.20 -5.26
N VAL A 39 -4.26 7.06 -5.16
CA VAL A 39 -5.17 7.13 -4.00
C VAL A 39 -5.90 5.80 -3.81
N ASN A 40 -6.50 5.23 -4.85
CA ASN A 40 -7.21 3.95 -4.73
C ASN A 40 -6.30 2.78 -4.34
N ASN A 41 -5.08 2.72 -4.87
CA ASN A 41 -4.13 1.68 -4.45
C ASN A 41 -3.76 1.80 -2.96
N ILE A 42 -3.65 3.03 -2.45
CA ILE A 42 -3.36 3.27 -1.02
C ILE A 42 -4.59 3.00 -0.16
N ASP A 43 -5.77 3.46 -0.57
CA ASP A 43 -7.03 3.18 0.10
C ASP A 43 -7.24 1.67 0.26
N PHE A 44 -7.10 0.92 -0.83
CA PHE A 44 -7.18 -0.54 -0.80
C PHE A 44 -6.17 -1.17 0.16
N TYR A 45 -4.95 -0.63 0.20
CA TYR A 45 -3.93 -1.15 1.10
C TYR A 45 -4.24 -0.85 2.58
N ILE A 46 -4.55 0.41 2.94
CA ILE A 46 -4.70 0.83 4.34
C ILE A 46 -6.08 0.54 4.93
N ASN A 47 -7.13 0.49 4.12
CA ASN A 47 -8.50 0.25 4.57
C ASN A 47 -8.99 -1.17 4.31
N THR A 48 -8.45 -1.88 3.32
CA THR A 48 -8.82 -3.27 3.08
C THR A 48 -7.79 -4.23 3.67
N PHE A 49 -6.53 -4.15 3.23
CA PHE A 49 -5.52 -5.14 3.66
C PHE A 49 -5.09 -4.95 5.12
N LEU A 50 -4.68 -3.74 5.51
CA LEU A 50 -4.21 -3.48 6.88
C LEU A 50 -5.29 -3.54 7.96
N LEU A 51 -6.55 -3.69 7.58
CA LEU A 51 -7.69 -3.89 8.49
C LEU A 51 -8.34 -5.27 8.31
N TYR A 52 -7.73 -6.16 7.52
CA TYR A 52 -8.33 -7.45 7.16
C TYR A 52 -8.31 -8.43 8.33
N ASP A 53 -7.13 -8.72 8.88
CA ASP A 53 -6.94 -9.67 9.99
C ASP A 53 -6.51 -8.98 11.29
N GLU A 54 -5.75 -7.89 11.19
CA GLU A 54 -5.35 -7.03 12.31
C GLU A 54 -5.73 -5.58 12.00
N PHE A 55 -5.99 -4.74 13.00
CA PHE A 55 -6.30 -3.32 12.79
C PHE A 55 -5.03 -2.47 12.84
N VAL A 56 -4.25 -2.52 11.76
CA VAL A 56 -2.92 -1.91 11.68
C VAL A 56 -3.01 -0.46 11.20
N GLU A 57 -2.46 0.47 11.98
CA GLU A 57 -2.30 1.87 11.57
C GLU A 57 -1.42 2.01 10.32
N ALA A 58 -1.80 2.89 9.39
CA ALA A 58 -1.10 3.09 8.11
C ALA A 58 0.43 3.29 8.24
N LYS A 59 0.90 4.01 9.27
CA LYS A 59 2.35 4.24 9.51
C LYS A 59 3.13 2.94 9.81
N LYS A 60 2.48 1.94 10.41
CA LYS A 60 3.06 0.62 10.72
C LYS A 60 3.00 -0.33 9.53
N GLY A 61 2.18 -0.02 8.52
CA GLY A 61 2.02 -0.85 7.32
C GLY A 61 3.34 -1.13 6.58
N THR A 62 4.38 -0.30 6.74
CA THR A 62 5.71 -0.56 6.13
C THR A 62 6.24 -1.97 6.39
N LEU A 63 5.88 -2.56 7.54
CA LEU A 63 6.26 -3.91 7.94
C LEU A 63 5.55 -5.01 7.14
N PHE A 64 4.38 -4.73 6.57
CA PHE A 64 3.46 -5.70 5.96
C PHE A 64 3.46 -5.67 4.42
N ILE A 65 4.31 -4.86 3.79
CA ILE A 65 4.32 -4.72 2.31
C ILE A 65 4.72 -6.01 1.60
N GLY A 66 5.63 -6.79 2.19
CA GLY A 66 6.04 -8.08 1.65
C GLY A 66 4.88 -9.08 1.64
N GLU A 67 4.15 -9.17 2.75
CA GLU A 67 2.95 -10.00 2.86
C GLU A 67 1.85 -9.54 1.90
N PHE A 68 1.63 -8.23 1.80
CA PHE A 68 0.66 -7.67 0.87
C PHE A 68 1.01 -8.03 -0.58
N LEU A 69 2.15 -7.57 -1.09
CA LEU A 69 2.49 -7.68 -2.51
C LEU A 69 2.94 -9.09 -2.92
N GLY A 70 3.48 -9.85 -1.97
CA GLY A 70 4.02 -11.19 -2.20
C GLY A 70 3.04 -12.33 -1.94
N TYR A 71 1.92 -12.07 -1.26
CA TYR A 71 0.96 -13.12 -0.92
C TYR A 71 -0.49 -12.67 -0.98
N TRP A 72 -0.91 -11.78 -0.07
CA TRP A 72 -2.32 -11.47 0.11
C TRP A 72 -2.94 -10.85 -1.16
N PHE A 73 -2.24 -9.89 -1.77
CA PHE A 73 -2.69 -9.26 -3.01
C PHE A 73 -2.86 -10.26 -4.15
N ILE A 74 -1.88 -11.16 -4.32
CA ILE A 74 -1.89 -12.20 -5.35
C ILE A 74 -3.08 -13.15 -5.14
N LYS A 75 -3.34 -13.56 -3.91
CA LYS A 75 -4.36 -14.57 -3.58
C LYS A 75 -5.77 -14.02 -3.43
N LYS A 76 -5.93 -12.75 -3.04
CA LYS A 76 -7.21 -12.17 -2.63
C LYS A 76 -7.72 -11.09 -3.59
N ALA A 77 -6.84 -10.39 -4.30
CA ALA A 77 -7.28 -9.41 -5.29
C ALA A 77 -7.46 -10.09 -6.66
N MET A 78 -8.71 -10.24 -7.11
CA MET A 78 -9.06 -10.81 -8.42
C MET A 78 -8.44 -10.07 -9.61
N TRP A 79 -8.04 -8.82 -9.40
CA TRP A 79 -7.40 -7.97 -10.40
C TRP A 79 -5.87 -7.97 -10.29
N SER A 80 -5.28 -8.83 -9.45
CA SER A 80 -3.83 -8.91 -9.29
C SER A 80 -3.14 -9.38 -10.57
N SER A 81 -1.99 -8.78 -10.84
CA SER A 81 -1.07 -9.21 -11.89
C SER A 81 0.31 -8.60 -11.62
N VAL A 82 1.33 -9.02 -12.38
CA VAL A 82 2.67 -8.43 -12.32
C VAL A 82 2.63 -6.91 -12.53
N LYS A 83 1.79 -6.43 -13.46
CA LYS A 83 1.61 -5.00 -13.71
C LYS A 83 1.05 -4.30 -12.48
N GLN A 84 0.01 -4.87 -11.88
CA GLN A 84 -0.65 -4.29 -10.71
C GLN A 84 0.24 -4.32 -9.46
N ILE A 85 1.09 -5.33 -9.28
CA ILE A 85 2.11 -5.36 -8.22
C ILE A 85 3.06 -4.16 -8.36
N ASN A 86 3.53 -3.89 -9.59
CA ASN A 86 4.41 -2.73 -9.85
C ASN A 86 3.70 -1.39 -9.61
N GLU A 87 2.42 -1.30 -9.98
CA GLU A 87 1.60 -0.11 -9.75
C GLU A 87 1.38 0.14 -8.25
N ASN A 88 1.01 -0.90 -7.48
CA ASN A 88 0.86 -0.82 -6.03
C ASN A 88 2.19 -0.47 -5.34
N ALA A 89 3.30 -1.14 -5.69
CA ALA A 89 4.63 -0.82 -5.16
C ALA A 89 5.02 0.65 -5.42
N THR A 90 4.61 1.21 -6.55
CA THR A 90 4.87 2.62 -6.88
C THR A 90 4.00 3.56 -6.05
N SER A 91 2.71 3.26 -5.90
CA SER A 91 1.81 4.00 -5.00
C SER A 91 2.34 4.00 -3.56
N LEU A 92 2.70 2.82 -3.03
CA LEU A 92 3.22 2.66 -1.67
C LEU A 92 4.48 3.48 -1.45
N LYS A 93 5.46 3.43 -2.36
CA LYS A 93 6.66 4.28 -2.25
C LYS A 93 6.34 5.77 -2.20
N LYS A 94 5.34 6.24 -2.97
CA LYS A 94 4.92 7.65 -2.96
C LYS A 94 4.25 8.00 -1.63
N PHE A 95 3.31 7.17 -1.17
CA PHE A 95 2.59 7.38 0.07
C PHE A 95 3.50 7.39 1.30
N TYR A 96 4.42 6.43 1.43
CA TYR A 96 5.36 6.45 2.55
C TYR A 96 6.42 7.56 2.42
N THR A 97 6.71 8.04 1.20
CA THR A 97 7.51 9.28 1.05
C THR A 97 6.72 10.49 1.54
N PHE A 98 5.41 10.55 1.32
CA PHE A 98 4.52 11.57 1.88
C PHE A 98 4.52 11.52 3.41
N LEU A 99 4.30 10.35 4.02
CA LEU A 99 4.32 10.18 5.48
C LEU A 99 5.66 10.59 6.11
N TYR A 100 6.77 10.32 5.44
CA TYR A 100 8.09 10.78 5.89
C TYR A 100 8.19 12.31 5.88
N LYS A 101 7.73 12.97 4.82
CA LYS A 101 7.76 14.44 4.74
C LYS A 101 6.88 15.11 5.79
N ARG A 102 5.78 14.47 6.17
CA ARG A 102 4.87 14.92 7.21
C ARG A 102 5.39 14.64 8.63
N GLY A 103 6.40 13.77 8.76
CA GLY A 103 7.05 13.43 10.02
C GLY A 103 6.47 12.20 10.74
N ASP A 104 5.54 11.46 10.11
CA ASP A 104 4.90 10.30 10.74
C ASP A 104 5.80 9.07 10.83
N ILE A 105 6.79 8.98 9.94
CA ILE A 105 7.77 7.91 9.91
C ILE A 105 9.18 8.49 9.81
N ARG A 106 10.15 7.74 10.34
CA ARG A 106 11.56 8.09 10.22
C ARG A 106 12.12 7.74 8.84
N LYS A 107 13.22 8.36 8.47
CA LYS A 107 13.89 8.12 7.19
C LYS A 107 14.33 6.67 7.03
N GLU A 108 14.81 6.04 8.10
CA GLU A 108 15.26 4.64 8.11
C GLU A 108 14.10 3.68 7.80
N THR A 109 12.90 4.00 8.27
CA THR A 109 11.68 3.24 7.96
C THR A 109 11.35 3.33 6.47
N LEU A 110 11.41 4.53 5.89
CA LEU A 110 11.18 4.74 4.46
C LEU A 110 12.23 4.02 3.59
N ASP A 111 13.50 4.12 3.98
CA ASP A 111 14.60 3.50 3.24
C ASP A 111 14.50 1.96 3.30
N SER A 112 14.20 1.40 4.46
CA SER A 112 13.96 -0.04 4.64
C SER A 112 12.81 -0.54 3.77
N LEU A 113 11.70 0.20 3.71
CA LEU A 113 10.57 -0.10 2.83
C LEU A 113 10.98 -0.12 1.35
N LYS A 114 11.74 0.88 0.91
CA LYS A 114 12.19 0.98 -0.49
C LYS A 114 13.13 -0.16 -0.86
N GLU A 115 14.04 -0.52 0.04
CA GLU A 115 14.96 -1.63 -0.18
C GLU A 115 14.22 -2.97 -0.19
N ARG A 116 13.26 -3.18 0.73
CA ARG A 116 12.40 -4.37 0.71
C ARG A 116 11.68 -4.55 -0.62
N ILE A 117 11.02 -3.50 -1.12
CA ILE A 117 10.36 -3.51 -2.42
C ILE A 117 11.35 -3.83 -3.55
N LYS A 118 12.58 -3.34 -3.47
CA LYS A 118 13.59 -3.59 -4.50
C LYS A 118 14.05 -5.06 -4.50
N LEU A 119 14.33 -5.62 -3.32
CA LEU A 119 14.87 -6.97 -3.15
C LEU A 119 13.82 -8.06 -3.38
N GLU A 120 12.59 -7.88 -2.90
CA GLU A 120 11.58 -8.93 -2.90
C GLU A 120 10.70 -8.94 -4.16
N LYS A 121 10.59 -7.80 -4.87
CA LYS A 121 9.74 -7.69 -6.09
C LYS A 121 9.98 -8.77 -7.15
N PRO A 122 11.22 -9.21 -7.46
CA PRO A 122 11.44 -10.32 -8.38
C PRO A 122 10.72 -11.61 -7.93
N GLN A 123 10.71 -11.90 -6.63
CA GLN A 123 10.01 -13.06 -6.07
C GLN A 123 8.50 -12.88 -6.17
N TRP A 124 7.95 -11.70 -5.84
CA TRP A 124 6.52 -11.45 -6.00
C TRP A 124 6.04 -11.64 -7.44
N HIS A 125 6.87 -11.28 -8.43
CA HIS A 125 6.56 -11.54 -9.84
C HIS A 125 6.54 -13.03 -10.19
N VAL A 126 7.43 -13.82 -9.59
CA VAL A 126 7.44 -15.28 -9.75
C VAL A 126 6.19 -15.88 -9.13
N GLU A 127 5.84 -15.49 -7.90
CA GLU A 127 4.64 -15.97 -7.21
C GLU A 127 3.36 -15.63 -7.95
N MET A 128 3.26 -14.42 -8.52
CA MET A 128 2.11 -14.04 -9.35
C MET A 128 1.98 -14.92 -10.58
N ARG A 129 3.10 -15.19 -11.29
CA ARG A 129 3.07 -16.06 -12.48
C ARG A 129 2.71 -17.50 -12.13
N ARG A 130 3.23 -18.03 -11.02
CA ARG A 130 2.86 -19.35 -10.51
C ARG A 130 1.37 -19.42 -10.15
N TYR A 131 0.81 -18.32 -9.65
CA TYR A 131 -0.61 -18.26 -9.33
C TYR A 131 -1.50 -18.25 -10.58
N ASP A 132 -1.16 -17.43 -11.59
CA ASP A 132 -1.88 -17.39 -12.86
C ASP A 132 -1.74 -18.70 -13.66
N PHE A 133 -0.58 -19.35 -13.55
CA PHE A 133 -0.23 -20.56 -14.30
C PHE A 133 0.31 -21.65 -13.35
N PRO A 134 -0.55 -22.29 -12.54
CA PRO A 134 -0.13 -23.24 -11.50
C PRO A 134 0.40 -24.57 -12.04
N PHE A 135 0.42 -24.76 -13.35
CA PHE A 135 0.82 -26.00 -14.03
C PHE A 135 2.07 -25.83 -14.91
N ILE A 136 2.80 -24.71 -14.78
CA ILE A 136 4.08 -24.46 -15.45
C ILE A 136 5.23 -24.57 -14.44
#